data_AF-A0A242M8E7-F1
#
_entry.id   AF-A0A242M8E7-F1
#
_cell.length_a   1.000
_cell.length_b   1.000
_cell.length_c   1.000
_cell.angle_alpha   90.00
_cell.angle_beta   90.00
_cell.angle_gamma   90.00
#
_symmetry.space_group_name_H-M   'P 1'
#
loop_
_entity.id
_entity.type
_entity.pdbx_description
1 polymer ?
#
loop_
_entity_poly.entity_id
_entity_poly.type
_entity_poly.pdbx_seq_one_letter_code
_entity_poly.pdbx_strand_id
1 'polypeptide(L)'
;MTDLTECHAQVVYDYSKKGLRGTVLATGQTFVTDDPKQMAEWLFAAGIRHGQVLMPDWREGESAPTSGQKIALNTRLHELIG
;
A
#
# COMPACT_ATOMS: atom_id res chain seq x y z
N MET A 1 25.34 -1.34 -5.14
CA MET A 1 24.35 -0.33 -4.72
C MET A 1 23.03 -0.81 -5.32
N THR A 2 22.30 -1.64 -4.59
CA THR A 2 21.09 -2.28 -5.12
C THR A 2 20.02 -1.22 -5.20
N ASP A 3 19.53 -0.96 -6.39
CA ASP A 3 18.51 0.04 -6.67
C ASP A 3 17.24 -0.34 -5.90
N LEU A 4 17.04 0.26 -4.73
CA LEU A 4 15.89 -0.03 -3.85
C LEU A 4 14.56 0.41 -4.51
N THR A 5 14.58 0.93 -5.72
CA THR A 5 13.43 1.55 -6.39
C THR A 5 12.63 0.58 -7.26
N GLU A 6 13.19 -0.58 -7.62
CA GLU A 6 12.64 -1.38 -8.72
C GLU A 6 11.34 -2.14 -8.39
N CYS A 7 11.00 -2.37 -7.12
CA CYS A 7 9.78 -3.13 -6.76
C CYS A 7 9.08 -2.62 -5.50
N HIS A 8 9.14 -1.32 -5.18
CA HIS A 8 8.43 -0.77 -4.03
C HIS A 8 7.13 -0.04 -4.41
N ALA A 9 6.18 -0.02 -3.48
CA ALA A 9 5.02 0.85 -3.57
C ALA A 9 4.88 1.74 -2.34
N GLN A 10 4.54 3.01 -2.55
CA GLN A 10 4.14 3.92 -1.49
C GLN A 10 2.62 3.88 -1.33
N VAL A 11 2.13 3.61 -0.12
CA VAL A 11 0.70 3.65 0.19
C VAL A 11 0.45 4.75 1.22
N VAL A 12 -0.42 5.69 0.87
CA VAL A 12 -0.85 6.80 1.72
C VAL A 12 -2.38 6.80 1.83
N TYR A 13 -2.93 7.49 2.83
CA TYR A 13 -4.35 7.75 2.88
C TYR A 13 -4.67 9.04 2.10
N ASP A 14 -5.57 8.95 1.13
CA ASP A 14 -6.14 10.06 0.38
C ASP A 14 -7.41 10.54 1.09
N TYR A 15 -7.28 11.65 1.83
CA TYR A 15 -8.39 12.26 2.58
C TYR A 15 -9.51 12.81 1.70
N SER A 16 -9.18 13.30 0.51
CA SER A 16 -10.16 13.84 -0.44
C SER A 16 -11.06 12.72 -0.97
N LYS A 17 -10.50 11.52 -1.17
CA LYS A 17 -11.22 10.35 -1.66
C LYS A 17 -11.66 9.37 -0.57
N LYS A 18 -11.29 9.64 0.70
CA LYS A 18 -11.56 8.80 1.87
C LYS A 18 -11.11 7.34 1.66
N GLY A 19 -9.89 7.14 1.18
CA GLY A 19 -9.38 5.81 0.90
C GLY A 19 -7.86 5.76 0.81
N LEU A 20 -7.32 4.59 0.49
CA LEU A 20 -5.91 4.38 0.25
C LEU A 20 -5.55 4.77 -1.18
N ARG A 21 -4.40 5.43 -1.34
CA ARG A 21 -3.73 5.64 -2.61
C ARG A 21 -2.39 4.91 -2.60
N GLY A 22 -2.25 3.94 -3.49
CA GLY A 22 -1.01 3.20 -3.72
C GLY A 22 -0.32 3.70 -4.99
N THR A 23 0.99 3.90 -4.94
CA THR A 23 1.83 4.29 -6.08
C THR A 23 2.99 3.31 -6.20
N VAL A 24 3.09 2.59 -7.32
CA VAL A 24 4.25 1.75 -7.64
C VAL A 24 5.40 2.66 -8.06
N LEU A 25 6.51 2.64 -7.33
CA LEU A 25 7.59 3.61 -7.51
C LEU A 25 8.33 3.43 -8.83
N ALA A 26 8.49 2.20 -9.28
CA ALA A 26 9.19 1.89 -10.53
C ALA A 26 8.43 2.37 -11.79
N THR A 27 7.10 2.34 -11.76
CA THR A 27 6.25 2.64 -12.94
C THR A 27 5.48 3.94 -12.83
N GLY A 28 5.38 4.51 -11.63
CA GLY A 28 4.48 5.62 -11.33
C GLY A 28 3.00 5.25 -11.37
N GLN A 29 2.64 3.97 -11.56
CA GLN A 29 1.26 3.52 -11.61
C GLN A 29 0.57 3.79 -10.26
N THR A 30 -0.64 4.36 -10.32
CA THR A 30 -1.41 4.68 -9.11
C THR A 30 -2.74 3.94 -9.06
N PHE A 31 -3.13 3.56 -7.85
CA PHE A 31 -4.40 2.93 -7.53
C PHE A 31 -5.06 3.68 -6.38
N VAL A 32 -6.39 3.74 -6.37
CA VAL A 32 -7.15 4.33 -5.26
C VAL A 32 -8.33 3.44 -4.92
N THR A 33 -8.45 3.09 -3.64
CA THR A 33 -9.59 2.33 -3.10
C THR A 33 -9.68 2.53 -1.59
N ASP A 34 -10.89 2.50 -1.06
CA ASP A 34 -11.16 2.46 0.38
C ASP A 34 -10.98 1.05 0.99
N ASP A 35 -10.89 0.01 0.15
CA ASP A 35 -10.65 -1.37 0.59
C ASP A 35 -9.14 -1.73 0.61
N PRO A 36 -8.55 -1.96 1.79
CA PRO A 36 -7.15 -2.38 1.91
C PRO A 36 -6.85 -3.74 1.25
N LYS A 37 -7.85 -4.64 1.11
CA LYS A 37 -7.65 -5.93 0.44
C LYS A 37 -7.57 -5.75 -1.07
N GLN A 38 -8.48 -4.95 -1.65
CA GLN A 38 -8.43 -4.60 -3.05
C GLN A 38 -7.11 -3.89 -3.41
N MET A 39 -6.62 -3.00 -2.54
CA MET A 39 -5.31 -2.36 -2.71
C MET A 39 -4.18 -3.39 -2.76
N ALA A 40 -4.17 -4.37 -1.84
CA ALA A 40 -3.18 -5.43 -1.83
C ALA A 40 -3.18 -6.25 -3.13
N GLU A 41 -4.35 -6.58 -3.68
CA GLU A 41 -4.46 -7.33 -4.94
C GLU A 41 -3.90 -6.57 -6.13
N TRP A 42 -4.22 -5.28 -6.26
CA TRP A 42 -3.67 -4.45 -7.34
C TRP A 42 -2.16 -4.27 -7.24
N LEU A 43 -1.63 -4.06 -6.03
CA LEU A 43 -0.20 -3.99 -5.80
C LEU A 43 0.48 -5.32 -6.14
N PHE A 44 -0.12 -6.45 -5.75
CA PHE A 44 0.42 -7.77 -6.06
C PHE A 44 0.44 -8.07 -7.56
N ALA A 45 -0.63 -7.72 -8.27
CA ALA A 45 -0.72 -7.81 -9.73
C ALA A 45 0.32 -6.92 -10.42
N ALA A 46 0.68 -5.79 -9.81
CA ALA A 46 1.77 -4.92 -10.26
C ALA A 46 3.18 -5.40 -9.84
N GLY A 47 3.30 -6.59 -9.25
CA GLY A 47 4.58 -7.21 -8.87
C GLY A 47 5.07 -6.88 -7.47
N ILE A 48 4.33 -6.10 -6.69
CA ILE A 48 4.69 -5.75 -5.30
C ILE A 48 4.43 -6.94 -4.38
N ARG A 49 5.32 -7.14 -3.41
CA ARG A 49 5.23 -8.20 -2.40
C ARG A 49 5.20 -7.63 -0.99
N HIS A 50 4.89 -8.51 -0.05
CA HIS A 50 4.99 -8.21 1.37
C HIS A 50 6.42 -7.73 1.71
N GLY A 51 6.53 -6.65 2.48
CA GLY A 51 7.82 -6.00 2.80
C GLY A 51 8.29 -4.95 1.79
N GLN A 52 7.64 -4.85 0.61
CA GLN A 52 7.94 -3.83 -0.40
C GLN A 52 6.96 -2.64 -0.39
N VAL A 53 6.08 -2.57 0.61
CA VAL A 53 5.15 -1.47 0.79
C VAL A 53 5.68 -0.50 1.82
N LEU A 54 5.88 0.75 1.38
CA LEU A 54 6.25 1.88 2.22
C LEU A 54 4.99 2.62 2.63
N MET A 55 4.77 2.76 3.94
CA MET A 55 3.67 3.55 4.51
C MET A 55 4.24 4.63 5.42
N PRO A 56 3.60 5.82 5.48
CA PRO A 56 3.90 6.78 6.53
C PRO A 56 3.74 6.16 7.91
N ASP A 57 4.39 6.75 8.92
CA ASP A 57 4.13 6.38 10.31
C ASP A 57 2.72 6.82 10.68
N TRP A 58 1.73 5.95 10.46
CA TRP A 58 0.32 6.15 10.81
C TRP A 58 0.10 5.96 12.32
N ARG A 59 0.97 6.53 13.17
CA ARG A 59 0.65 6.71 14.59
C ARG A 59 -0.55 7.64 14.67
N GLU A 60 -1.54 7.27 15.47
CA GLU A 60 -2.82 7.97 15.59
C GLU A 60 -2.63 9.48 15.76
N GLY A 61 -3.31 10.26 14.92
CA GLY A 61 -3.21 11.72 14.86
C GLY A 61 -3.00 12.25 13.45
N GLU A 62 -3.97 13.05 12.97
CA GLU A 62 -4.08 13.77 11.69
C GLU A 62 -3.92 13.00 10.36
N SER A 63 -3.15 11.90 10.32
CA SER A 63 -2.73 11.18 9.10
C SER A 63 -3.08 9.68 9.10
N ALA A 64 -3.66 9.17 10.19
CA ALA A 64 -3.95 7.74 10.33
C ALA A 64 -5.31 7.38 9.71
N PRO A 65 -5.38 6.37 8.82
CA PRO A 65 -6.66 5.81 8.38
C PRO A 65 -7.47 5.20 9.53
N THR A 66 -8.75 4.88 9.27
CA THR A 66 -9.57 4.07 10.18
C THR A 66 -8.79 2.83 10.64
N SER A 67 -8.87 2.53 11.94
CA SER A 67 -8.11 1.47 12.59
C SER A 67 -8.10 0.17 11.77
N GLY A 68 -6.91 -0.35 11.46
CA GLY A 68 -6.73 -1.67 10.86
C GLY A 68 -6.43 -1.72 9.35
N GLN A 69 -6.53 -0.63 8.58
CA GLN A 69 -6.23 -0.65 7.14
C GLN A 69 -4.80 -1.13 6.82
N LYS A 70 -3.81 -0.68 7.61
CA LYS A 70 -2.41 -1.15 7.52
C LYS A 70 -2.28 -2.66 7.69
N ILE A 71 -2.95 -3.18 8.73
CA ILE A 71 -2.89 -4.59 9.09
C ILE A 71 -3.57 -5.39 7.99
N ALA A 72 -4.79 -5.01 7.59
CA ALA A 72 -5.54 -5.68 6.54
C ALA A 72 -4.77 -5.76 5.20
N LEU A 73 -4.12 -4.66 4.80
CA LEU A 73 -3.32 -4.63 3.56
C LEU A 73 -2.11 -5.56 3.65
N ASN A 74 -1.33 -5.47 4.73
CA ASN A 74 -0.13 -6.31 4.90
C ASN A 74 -0.49 -7.80 5.05
N THR A 75 -1.54 -8.11 5.82
CA THR A 75 -2.07 -9.48 5.95
C THR A 75 -2.46 -10.03 4.59
N ARG A 76 -3.22 -9.26 3.78
CA ARG A 76 -3.63 -9.72 2.45
C ARG A 76 -2.45 -9.93 1.49
N LEU A 77 -1.45 -9.04 1.50
CA LEU A 77 -0.23 -9.24 0.71
C LEU A 77 0.55 -10.49 1.15
N HIS A 78 0.55 -10.81 2.44
CA HIS A 78 1.17 -12.02 2.94
C HIS A 78 0.42 -13.28 2.47
N GLU A 79 -0.92 -13.27 2.49
CA GLU A 79 -1.75 -14.38 2.00
C GLU A 79 -1.54 -14.66 0.51
N LEU A 80 -1.33 -13.64 -0.32
CA LEU A 80 -1.15 -13.80 -1.77
C LEU A 80 0.20 -14.44 -2.19
N ILE A 81 1.12 -14.62 -1.24
CA ILE A 81 2.42 -15.25 -1.46
C ILE A 81 2.38 -16.76 -1.12
N GLY A 82 1.34 -17.22 -0.40
CA GLY A 82 1.09 -18.63 -0.11
C GLY A 82 0.38 -19.35 -1.24
#